data_AF-A0A5Y3N1G8-F1
#
_entry.id   AF-A0A5Y3N1G8-F1
#
_cell.length_a   1.000
_cell.length_b   1.000
_cell.length_c   1.000
_cell.angle_alpha   90.00
_cell.angle_beta   90.00
_cell.angle_gamma   90.00
#
_symmetry.space_group_name_H-M   'P 1'
#
loop_
_entity.id
_entity.type
_entity.pdbx_description
1 polymer ?
#
loop_
_entity_poly.entity_id
_entity_poly.type
_entity_poly.pdbx_seq_one_letter_code
_entity_poly.pdbx_strand_id
1 'polypeptide(L)'
;MSPVMKPASHPQGTTVEVLDLFYNTPVQRRFLKSDKTESGHTEDVVRRMALSRPDVGFTLTHNGKRILHCAAGKSGASAASRLAAICGKDFADRAVYLEWTHHSMQMRGWVVPPQPDGKTFDVQYFFANSRAVRSRVYQSPDWPWIMVLTPGRKRGNFRNYLVGRCCHGRQAFT
;
A
#
# COMPACT_ATOMS: atom_id res chain seq x y z
N MET A 1 -2.48 -36.01 -2.74
CA MET A 1 -3.51 -35.92 -1.69
C MET A 1 -4.67 -35.14 -2.28
N SER A 2 -5.77 -35.80 -2.64
CA SER A 2 -6.95 -35.11 -3.19
C SER A 2 -7.72 -34.44 -2.04
N PRO A 3 -8.27 -33.23 -2.22
CA PRO A 3 -8.99 -32.53 -1.15
C PRO A 3 -10.24 -33.32 -0.74
N VAL A 4 -10.38 -33.59 0.56
CA VAL A 4 -11.57 -34.24 1.13
C VAL A 4 -12.60 -33.15 1.45
N MET A 5 -13.67 -33.07 0.67
CA MET A 5 -14.76 -32.13 0.93
C MET A 5 -15.63 -32.65 2.07
N LYS A 6 -15.90 -31.79 3.05
CA LYS A 6 -16.82 -32.06 4.15
C LYS A 6 -17.78 -30.88 4.30
N PRO A 7 -19.08 -31.11 4.57
CA PRO A 7 -20.01 -30.02 4.84
C PRO A 7 -19.58 -29.29 6.11
N ALA A 8 -19.62 -27.95 6.08
CA ALA A 8 -19.26 -27.09 7.19
C ALA A 8 -20.22 -25.89 7.24
N SER A 9 -20.52 -25.41 8.45
CA SER A 9 -21.32 -24.18 8.62
C SER A 9 -20.44 -22.96 8.33
N HIS A 10 -20.84 -22.15 7.35
CA HIS A 10 -20.12 -20.93 6.97
C HIS A 10 -21.10 -19.88 6.45
N PRO A 11 -21.02 -18.61 6.89
CA PRO A 11 -21.81 -17.53 6.31
C PRO A 11 -21.41 -17.25 4.85
N GLN A 12 -22.10 -16.39 4.12
CA GLN A 12 -21.69 -16.06 2.75
C GLN A 12 -20.28 -15.44 2.72
N GLY A 13 -19.36 -16.13 2.04
CA GLY A 13 -17.97 -15.67 1.90
C GLY A 13 -17.01 -16.84 1.67
N THR A 14 -15.74 -16.62 2.01
CA THR A 14 -14.73 -17.67 1.92
C THR A 14 -13.73 -17.48 3.06
N THR A 15 -13.49 -18.53 3.83
CA THR A 15 -12.43 -18.57 4.84
C THR A 15 -11.35 -19.53 4.36
N VAL A 16 -10.10 -19.10 4.43
CA VAL A 16 -8.93 -19.92 4.11
C VAL A 16 -8.06 -19.98 5.37
N GLU A 17 -7.86 -21.17 5.89
CA GLU A 17 -6.98 -21.44 7.03
C GLU A 17 -5.72 -22.13 6.52
N VAL A 18 -4.56 -21.61 6.91
CA VAL A 18 -3.26 -22.18 6.56
C VAL A 18 -2.54 -22.51 7.85
N LEU A 19 -2.35 -23.81 8.10
CA LEU A 19 -1.67 -24.35 9.28
C LEU A 19 -0.33 -24.96 8.84
N ASP A 20 0.65 -24.94 9.74
CA ASP A 20 1.97 -25.55 9.56
C ASP A 20 2.64 -25.22 8.21
N LEU A 21 2.78 -23.93 7.92
CA LEU A 21 3.41 -23.46 6.69
C LEU A 21 4.81 -24.06 6.51
N PHE A 22 5.05 -24.65 5.33
CA PHE A 22 6.29 -25.36 4.97
C PHE A 22 6.59 -26.66 5.74
N TYR A 23 5.59 -27.31 6.36
CA TYR A 23 5.81 -28.61 7.03
C TYR A 23 6.44 -29.67 6.11
N ASN A 24 6.01 -29.71 4.84
CA ASN A 24 6.46 -30.69 3.86
C ASN A 24 7.70 -30.22 3.05
N THR A 25 8.27 -29.05 3.37
CA THR A 25 9.38 -28.47 2.61
C THR A 25 10.45 -27.92 3.57
N PRO A 26 11.29 -28.80 4.14
CA PRO A 26 12.21 -28.44 5.23
C PRO A 26 13.25 -27.40 4.82
N VAL A 27 13.65 -27.38 3.54
CA VAL A 27 14.58 -26.38 3.00
C VAL A 27 13.97 -24.98 3.07
N GLN A 28 12.71 -24.81 2.65
CA GLN A 28 12.01 -23.51 2.71
C GLN A 28 11.78 -23.07 4.16
N ARG A 29 11.46 -24.01 5.06
CA ARG A 29 11.31 -23.72 6.48
C ARG A 29 12.58 -23.12 7.10
N ARG A 30 13.78 -23.51 6.64
CA ARG A 30 15.05 -22.94 7.11
C ARG A 30 15.28 -21.50 6.65
N PHE A 31 14.57 -21.02 5.62
CA PHE A 31 14.64 -19.63 5.16
C PHE A 31 13.70 -18.69 5.92
N LEU A 32 12.78 -19.21 6.73
CA LEU A 32 11.94 -18.39 7.58
C LEU A 32 12.81 -17.60 8.56
N LYS A 33 12.55 -16.30 8.64
CA LYS A 33 13.21 -15.44 9.63
C LYS A 33 12.52 -15.57 10.99
N SER A 34 12.90 -14.70 11.92
CA SER A 34 12.21 -14.59 13.21
C SER A 34 10.72 -14.26 13.01
N ASP A 35 9.88 -14.75 13.92
CA ASP A 35 8.43 -14.52 13.91
C ASP A 35 8.07 -13.03 13.78
N LYS A 36 8.79 -12.17 14.50
CA LYS A 36 8.65 -10.71 14.41
C LYS A 36 8.88 -10.17 12.98
N THR A 37 9.84 -10.73 12.26
CA THR A 37 10.19 -10.27 10.90
C THR A 37 9.14 -10.71 9.88
N GLU A 38 8.70 -11.96 9.95
CA GLU A 38 7.66 -12.51 9.07
C GLU A 38 6.30 -11.86 9.32
N SER A 39 5.96 -11.60 10.59
CA SER A 39 4.80 -10.82 10.99
C SER A 39 4.85 -9.41 10.39
N GLY A 40 6.00 -8.74 10.47
CA GLY A 40 6.20 -7.42 9.84
C GLY A 40 6.05 -7.46 8.31
N HIS A 41 6.56 -8.50 7.65
CA HIS A 41 6.37 -8.71 6.21
C HIS A 41 4.88 -8.90 5.85
N THR A 42 4.15 -9.66 6.66
CA THR A 42 2.70 -9.87 6.49
C THR A 42 1.93 -8.56 6.68
N GLU A 43 2.23 -7.81 7.75
CA GLU A 43 1.65 -6.50 8.00
C GLU A 43 1.86 -5.55 6.83
N ASP A 44 3.06 -5.49 6.26
CA ASP A 44 3.39 -4.63 5.12
C ASP A 44 2.59 -4.96 3.86
N VAL A 45 2.36 -6.26 3.61
CA VAL A 45 1.53 -6.70 2.48
C VAL A 45 0.09 -6.26 2.69
N VAL A 46 -0.46 -6.45 3.90
CA VAL A 46 -1.83 -6.04 4.22
C VAL A 46 -2.00 -4.52 4.16
N ARG A 47 -1.03 -3.74 4.68
CA ARG A 47 -1.02 -2.27 4.60
C ARG A 47 -1.09 -1.80 3.14
N ARG A 48 -0.32 -2.41 2.23
CA ARG A 48 -0.37 -2.10 0.80
C ARG A 48 -1.74 -2.40 0.19
N MET A 49 -2.30 -3.56 0.49
CA MET A 49 -3.63 -3.92 -0.01
C MET A 49 -4.69 -2.93 0.49
N ALA A 50 -4.63 -2.57 1.77
CA ALA A 50 -5.53 -1.61 2.38
C ALA A 50 -5.45 -0.21 1.73
N LEU A 51 -4.26 0.27 1.37
CA LEU A 51 -4.11 1.54 0.63
C LEU A 51 -4.61 1.46 -0.81
N SER A 52 -4.38 0.34 -1.49
CA SER A 52 -4.79 0.18 -2.90
C SER A 52 -6.31 0.18 -3.11
N ARG A 53 -7.06 -0.26 -2.09
CA ARG A 53 -8.51 -0.51 -2.15
C ARG A 53 -9.22 0.10 -0.93
N PRO A 54 -9.49 1.43 -0.95
CA PRO A 54 -10.17 2.12 0.15
C PRO A 54 -11.64 1.69 0.32
N ASP A 55 -12.24 1.17 -0.75
CA ASP A 55 -13.58 0.61 -0.81
C ASP A 55 -13.77 -0.68 0.02
N VAL A 56 -12.68 -1.36 0.41
CA VAL A 56 -12.73 -2.61 1.18
C VAL A 56 -12.20 -2.37 2.59
N GLY A 57 -12.88 -2.93 3.60
CA GLY A 57 -12.44 -2.89 4.98
C GLY A 57 -11.39 -3.96 5.27
N PHE A 58 -10.37 -3.61 6.04
CA PHE A 58 -9.30 -4.54 6.43
C PHE A 58 -9.13 -4.56 7.94
N THR A 59 -9.03 -5.75 8.51
CA THR A 59 -8.67 -5.95 9.91
C THR A 59 -7.53 -6.97 9.96
N LEU A 60 -6.44 -6.63 10.63
CA LEU A 60 -5.32 -7.54 10.88
C LEU A 60 -5.16 -7.73 12.38
N THR A 61 -5.18 -8.99 12.80
CA THR A 61 -4.97 -9.41 14.18
C THR A 61 -3.80 -10.38 14.23
N HIS A 62 -2.91 -10.19 15.20
CA HIS A 62 -1.79 -11.07 15.46
C HIS A 62 -1.75 -11.40 16.95
N ASN A 63 -1.65 -12.68 17.29
CA ASN A 63 -1.62 -13.16 18.69
C ASN A 63 -2.73 -12.55 19.57
N GLY A 64 -3.95 -12.47 19.03
CA GLY A 64 -5.12 -11.90 19.73
C GLY A 64 -5.16 -10.37 19.80
N LYS A 65 -4.09 -9.66 19.40
CA LYS A 65 -4.06 -8.20 19.37
C LYS A 65 -4.38 -7.66 17.98
N ARG A 66 -5.28 -6.68 17.91
CA ARG A 66 -5.58 -5.96 16.68
C ARG A 66 -4.45 -4.98 16.34
N ILE A 67 -3.80 -5.20 15.21
CA ILE A 67 -2.68 -4.39 14.71
C ILE A 67 -3.19 -3.31 13.77
N LEU A 68 -4.05 -3.68 12.82
CA LEU A 68 -4.59 -2.77 11.82
C LEU A 68 -6.10 -2.88 11.78
N HIS A 69 -6.77 -1.74 11.67
CA HIS A 69 -8.18 -1.66 11.40
C HIS A 69 -8.46 -0.49 10.46
N CYS A 70 -9.01 -0.79 9.29
CA CYS A 70 -9.39 0.19 8.28
C CYS A 70 -10.83 -0.08 7.87
N ALA A 71 -11.74 0.82 8.21
CA ALA A 71 -13.14 0.73 7.77
C ALA A 71 -13.26 0.97 6.26
N ALA A 72 -14.16 0.25 5.59
CA ALA A 72 -14.49 0.48 4.19
C ALA A 72 -15.06 1.90 4.02
N GLY A 73 -14.55 2.66 3.05
CA GLY A 73 -15.05 4.01 2.80
C GLY A 73 -14.49 4.62 1.53
N LYS A 74 -15.38 5.21 0.72
CA LYS A 74 -15.03 5.88 -0.55
C LYS A 74 -14.93 7.40 -0.42
N SER A 75 -15.19 7.95 0.77
CA SER A 75 -15.15 9.40 1.03
C SER A 75 -13.71 9.90 1.28
N GLY A 76 -13.45 11.17 0.99
CA GLY A 76 -12.16 11.81 1.32
C GLY A 76 -11.82 11.72 2.81
N ALA A 77 -12.81 11.86 3.68
CA ALA A 77 -12.64 11.71 5.13
C ALA A 77 -12.21 10.29 5.54
N SER A 78 -12.76 9.26 4.87
CA SER A 78 -12.35 7.87 5.09
C SER A 78 -10.95 7.57 4.56
N ALA A 79 -10.49 8.28 3.53
CA ALA A 79 -9.14 8.12 2.99
C ALA A 79 -8.08 8.70 3.96
N ALA A 80 -8.32 9.88 4.53
CA ALA A 80 -7.43 10.47 5.53
C ALA A 80 -7.34 9.63 6.81
N SER A 81 -8.48 9.12 7.31
CA SER A 81 -8.51 8.23 8.47
C SER A 81 -7.73 6.92 8.20
N ARG A 82 -7.88 6.35 7.00
CA ARG A 82 -7.12 5.17 6.58
C ARG A 82 -5.63 5.46 6.47
N LEU A 83 -5.25 6.63 5.94
CA LEU A 83 -3.86 7.05 5.85
C LEU A 83 -3.24 7.15 7.25
N ALA A 84 -3.95 7.75 8.21
CA ALA A 84 -3.50 7.86 9.59
C ALA A 84 -3.35 6.48 10.27
N ALA A 85 -4.26 5.54 9.98
CA ALA A 85 -4.19 4.18 10.53
C ALA A 85 -2.99 3.37 9.99
N ILE A 86 -2.56 3.64 8.76
CA ILE A 86 -1.49 2.87 8.08
C ILE A 86 -0.12 3.54 8.23
N CYS A 87 -0.03 4.84 7.95
CA CYS A 87 1.21 5.61 7.92
C CYS A 87 1.48 6.35 9.24
N GLY A 88 0.52 6.34 10.17
CA GLY A 88 0.58 7.09 11.41
C GLY A 88 -0.04 8.48 11.31
N LYS A 89 -0.44 9.02 12.46
CA LYS A 89 -1.13 10.31 12.56
C LYS A 89 -0.26 11.48 12.08
N ASP A 90 1.01 11.50 12.48
CA ASP A 90 1.95 12.57 12.10
C ASP A 90 2.18 12.65 10.58
N PHE A 91 2.17 11.50 9.88
CA PHE A 91 2.22 11.50 8.41
C PHE A 91 0.93 12.06 7.83
N ALA A 92 -0.24 11.62 8.32
CA ALA A 92 -1.53 12.05 7.81
C ALA A 92 -1.80 13.55 8.03
N ASP A 93 -1.34 14.11 9.16
CA ASP A 93 -1.51 15.53 9.48
C ASP A 93 -0.68 16.43 8.55
N ARG A 94 0.45 15.93 8.04
CA ARG A 94 1.37 16.65 7.15
C ARG A 94 1.14 16.33 5.66
N ALA A 95 0.28 15.36 5.37
CA ALA A 95 0.07 14.86 4.03
C ALA A 95 -0.78 15.81 3.19
N VAL A 96 -0.27 16.18 2.02
CA VAL A 96 -0.98 16.96 1.01
C VAL A 96 -1.51 16.02 -0.05
N TYR A 97 -2.81 16.15 -0.36
CA TYR A 97 -3.42 15.40 -1.46
C TYR A 97 -3.02 16.00 -2.80
N LEU A 98 -2.53 15.15 -3.71
CA LEU A 98 -2.18 15.50 -5.07
C LEU A 98 -3.11 14.75 -6.03
N GLU A 99 -3.68 15.48 -6.98
CA GLU A 99 -4.35 14.91 -8.15
C GLU A 99 -3.81 15.60 -9.40
N TRP A 100 -3.35 14.79 -10.36
CA TRP A 100 -2.79 15.27 -11.61
C TRP A 100 -3.26 14.39 -12.76
N THR A 101 -3.67 15.02 -13.85
CA THR A 101 -4.11 14.34 -15.06
C THR A 101 -3.36 14.90 -16.25
N HIS A 102 -2.79 14.02 -17.08
CA HIS A 102 -2.10 14.40 -18.30
C HIS A 102 -2.35 13.37 -19.40
N HIS A 103 -2.98 13.82 -20.48
CA HIS A 103 -3.52 12.96 -21.54
C HIS A 103 -4.36 11.81 -20.96
N SER A 104 -3.93 10.56 -21.15
CA SER A 104 -4.58 9.35 -20.66
C SER A 104 -4.11 8.90 -19.27
N MET A 105 -3.17 9.61 -18.66
CA MET A 105 -2.60 9.25 -17.35
C MET A 105 -3.25 10.05 -16.24
N GLN A 106 -3.61 9.34 -15.16
CA GLN A 106 -4.10 9.93 -13.92
C GLN A 106 -3.22 9.50 -12.77
N MET A 107 -2.79 10.49 -12.00
CA MET A 107 -2.01 10.34 -10.80
C MET A 107 -2.81 10.93 -9.64
N ARG A 108 -3.00 10.15 -8.59
CA ARG A 108 -3.63 10.61 -7.35
C ARG A 108 -2.85 10.07 -6.18
N GLY A 109 -2.76 10.83 -5.10
CA GLY A 109 -2.01 10.36 -3.94
C GLY A 109 -1.87 11.37 -2.82
N TRP A 110 -1.15 10.94 -1.81
CA TRP A 110 -0.72 11.80 -0.71
C TRP A 110 0.80 11.91 -0.72
N VAL A 111 1.28 13.12 -0.47
CA VAL A 111 2.70 13.46 -0.41
C VAL A 111 2.94 14.32 0.82
N VAL A 112 3.98 14.03 1.57
CA VAL A 112 4.45 14.92 2.64
C VAL A 112 5.58 15.78 2.08
N PRO A 113 5.44 17.12 2.06
CA PRO A 113 6.53 18.00 1.65
C PRO A 113 7.69 17.92 2.66
N PRO A 114 8.94 18.16 2.22
CA PRO A 114 10.09 18.16 3.13
C PRO A 114 9.86 19.19 4.24
N GLN A 115 9.99 18.74 5.48
CA GLN A 115 9.76 19.57 6.67
C GLN A 115 11.10 20.08 7.24
N PRO A 116 11.13 21.29 7.81
CA PRO A 116 12.33 21.86 8.40
C PRO A 116 12.81 21.12 9.66
N ASP A 117 11.99 20.22 10.22
CA ASP A 117 12.35 19.36 11.35
C ASP A 117 13.26 18.18 10.94
N GLY A 118 13.57 18.03 9.65
CA GLY A 118 14.44 16.97 9.13
C GLY A 118 13.86 15.56 9.26
N LYS A 119 12.60 15.45 9.68
CA LYS A 119 11.96 14.16 9.94
C LYS A 119 11.64 13.47 8.63
N THR A 120 12.33 12.36 8.37
CA THR A 120 12.12 11.54 7.18
C THR A 120 11.17 10.39 7.52
N PHE A 121 10.12 10.22 6.72
CA PHE A 121 9.21 9.09 6.84
C PHE A 121 9.68 7.94 5.93
N ASP A 122 9.92 6.76 6.51
CA ASP A 122 10.28 5.55 5.77
C ASP A 122 9.06 4.83 5.15
N VAL A 123 8.10 5.63 4.65
CA VAL A 123 6.82 5.12 4.15
C VAL A 123 6.68 5.52 2.70
N GLN A 124 6.88 4.57 1.78
CA GLN A 124 6.77 4.80 0.34
C GLN A 124 5.96 3.68 -0.31
N TYR A 125 4.81 4.03 -0.90
CA TYR A 125 3.90 3.06 -1.51
C TYR A 125 3.47 3.49 -2.91
N PHE A 126 3.92 2.76 -3.92
CA PHE A 126 3.55 3.04 -5.31
C PHE A 126 2.56 2.01 -5.82
N PHE A 127 1.52 2.45 -6.52
CA PHE A 127 0.57 1.56 -7.17
C PHE A 127 0.35 1.95 -8.64
N ALA A 128 0.24 0.92 -9.49
CA ALA A 128 -0.12 1.05 -10.90
C ALA A 128 -1.32 0.13 -11.16
N ASN A 129 -2.39 0.66 -11.76
CA ASN A 129 -3.70 -0.02 -11.92
C ASN A 129 -4.18 -0.85 -10.70
N SER A 130 -4.04 -0.30 -9.49
CA SER A 130 -4.41 -0.81 -8.16
C SER A 130 -3.55 -1.96 -7.67
N ARG A 131 -2.39 -2.18 -8.31
CA ARG A 131 -1.38 -3.15 -7.90
C ARG A 131 -0.18 -2.46 -7.30
N ALA A 132 0.30 -2.93 -6.16
CA ALA A 132 1.51 -2.41 -5.55
C ALA A 132 2.72 -2.72 -6.44
N VAL A 133 3.55 -1.71 -6.70
CA VAL A 133 4.78 -1.84 -7.49
C VAL A 133 5.95 -1.41 -6.63
N ARG A 134 7.01 -2.21 -6.63
CA ARG A 134 8.33 -1.82 -6.12
C ARG A 134 9.25 -1.66 -7.34
N SER A 135 9.78 -0.46 -7.56
CA SER A 135 10.81 -0.24 -8.57
C SER A 135 11.91 0.63 -7.97
N ARG A 136 13.16 0.25 -8.25
CA ARG A 136 14.37 0.98 -7.84
C ARG A 136 14.39 2.42 -8.35
N VAL A 137 13.76 2.68 -9.50
CA VAL A 137 13.68 4.02 -10.12
C VAL A 137 12.88 4.99 -9.25
N TYR A 138 11.89 4.51 -8.49
CA TYR A 138 11.10 5.35 -7.58
C TYR A 138 11.69 5.48 -6.17
N GLN A 139 12.79 4.76 -5.88
CA GLN A 139 13.44 4.73 -4.57
C GLN A 139 14.76 5.52 -4.55
N SER A 140 15.08 6.26 -5.62
CA SER A 140 16.31 7.05 -5.68
C SER A 140 16.27 8.20 -4.65
N PRO A 141 17.34 8.41 -3.85
CA PRO A 141 17.46 9.52 -2.89
C PRO A 141 17.28 10.91 -3.52
N ASP A 142 17.54 11.02 -4.83
CA ASP A 142 17.41 12.26 -5.61
C ASP A 142 15.96 12.67 -5.87
N TRP A 143 14.98 11.86 -5.45
CA TRP A 143 13.54 12.14 -5.57
C TRP A 143 12.94 12.39 -4.18
N PRO A 144 12.92 13.64 -3.68
CA PRO A 144 12.56 13.96 -2.29
C PRO A 144 11.04 13.89 -2.00
N TRP A 145 10.23 13.37 -2.93
CA TRP A 145 8.77 13.36 -2.83
C TRP A 145 8.25 11.95 -2.56
N ILE A 146 7.79 11.70 -1.33
CA ILE A 146 7.09 10.45 -0.97
C ILE A 146 5.75 10.43 -1.70
N MET A 147 5.59 9.56 -2.69
CA MET A 147 4.41 9.55 -3.57
C MET A 147 3.56 8.29 -3.33
N VAL A 148 2.34 8.46 -2.80
CA VAL A 148 1.36 7.36 -2.68
C VAL A 148 0.46 7.29 -3.92
N LEU A 149 0.88 6.62 -4.99
CA LEU A 149 0.13 6.56 -6.26
C LEU A 149 -1.10 5.65 -6.17
N THR A 150 -2.33 6.17 -6.17
CA THR A 150 -3.55 5.35 -6.36
C THR A 150 -4.09 5.57 -7.78
N PRO A 151 -4.15 4.54 -8.63
CA PRO A 151 -4.52 4.70 -10.03
C PRO A 151 -6.04 4.63 -10.22
N GLY A 152 -6.56 5.60 -10.95
CA GLY A 152 -7.92 5.61 -11.49
C GLY A 152 -8.03 4.69 -12.70
N ARG A 153 -9.05 3.83 -12.71
CA ARG A 153 -9.30 2.84 -13.76
C ARG A 153 -9.97 3.54 -14.96
N LYS A 154 -9.34 3.58 -16.13
CA LYS A 154 -10.07 3.65 -17.42
C LYS A 154 -9.65 2.48 -18.32
N ARG A 155 -10.65 1.82 -18.91
CA ARG A 155 -10.50 0.75 -19.91
C ARG A 155 -9.76 1.30 -21.13
N GLY A 156 -8.68 0.65 -21.54
CA GLY A 156 -8.05 0.87 -22.84
C GLY A 156 -6.53 0.97 -22.79
N ASN A 157 -5.88 -0.09 -23.27
CA ASN A 157 -4.49 -0.20 -23.74
C ASN A 157 -3.33 0.40 -22.91
N PHE A 158 -2.51 -0.51 -22.41
CA PHE A 158 -1.17 -0.24 -21.87
C PHE A 158 -0.26 0.35 -22.94
N ARG A 159 0.40 1.47 -22.60
CA ARG A 159 1.78 1.81 -22.95
C ARG A 159 2.15 3.14 -22.29
N ASN A 160 3.42 3.25 -21.88
CA ASN A 160 4.15 4.44 -21.44
C ASN A 160 4.23 4.65 -19.92
N TYR A 161 5.37 4.24 -19.36
CA TYR A 161 5.92 4.82 -18.13
C TYR A 161 6.74 6.06 -18.54
N LEU A 162 6.38 7.23 -18.02
CA LEU A 162 7.23 8.42 -18.10
C LEU A 162 7.37 9.02 -16.70
N VAL A 163 8.60 8.92 -16.18
CA VAL A 163 9.10 9.62 -15.01
C VAL A 163 9.67 10.94 -15.53
N GLY A 164 8.93 12.03 -15.36
CA GLY A 164 9.38 13.35 -15.75
C GLY A 164 10.39 13.89 -14.73
N ARG A 165 11.65 14.08 -15.16
CA ARG A 165 12.55 15.05 -14.52
C ARG A 165 11.88 16.42 -14.64
N CYS A 166 11.47 17.02 -13.53
CA CYS A 166 11.35 18.48 -13.49
C CYS A 166 12.77 19.02 -13.38
N CYS A 167 13.44 19.14 -14.53
CA CYS A 167 14.67 19.92 -14.62
C CYS A 167 14.36 21.33 -14.13
N HIS A 168 15.23 21.85 -13.26
CA HIS A 168 15.30 23.25 -12.87
C HIS A 168 15.01 24.17 -14.07
N GLY A 169 13.90 24.89 -13.99
CA GLY A 169 13.52 25.93 -14.94
C GLY A 169 12.66 26.94 -14.22
N ARG A 170 13.29 28.05 -13.80
CA ARG A 170 12.62 29.26 -13.32
C ARG A 170 11.56 29.69 -14.33
N GLN A 171 10.28 29.47 -14.07
CA GLN A 171 9.15 30.29 -14.56
C GLN A 171 8.07 30.23 -13.47
N ALA A 172 8.11 31.17 -12.53
CA ALA A 172 7.28 32.38 -12.53
C ALA A 172 5.79 32.04 -12.39
N PHE A 173 5.33 32.09 -11.14
CA PHE A 173 3.92 32.33 -10.83
C PHE A 173 3.62 33.79 -11.19
N THR A 174 3.14 33.99 -12.42
CA THR A 174 2.19 35.00 -12.96
C THR A 174 2.41 35.09 -14.47
#